data_AF-A0A8H4WS13-F1
#
_entry.id   AF-A0A8H4WS13-F1
#
_cell.length_a   1.000
_cell.length_b   1.000
_cell.length_c   1.000
_cell.angle_alpha   90.00
_cell.angle_beta   90.00
_cell.angle_gamma   90.00
#
_symmetry.space_group_name_H-M   'P 1'
#
loop_
_entity.id
_entity.type
_entity.pdbx_description
1 polymer ?
#
loop_
_entity_poly.entity_id
_entity_poly.type
_entity_poly.pdbx_seq_one_letter_code
_entity_poly.pdbx_strand_id
1 'polypeptide(L)'
;MEDTDMVWYFAFGSNMASTTLKRRQLSPKDSRPVFVPSHVLCFDVFGVPYKEPAMAGIRGRSPVDDTKATPSVHGMAYLLSREEYNRMIVSEGAGVAYVEMKLIARTCSTGITGRAGTSEEIPVWTLMARFPFRPEALPSVRYMGLLIQGAQESGLPASYQDYLRGLPAYHRSLSRSGRIASLIGVEGLHQIADSPSVVRLFYKLGVRYITLCHDDDNRYADSSNGKCTNGGLSSHGLDMIREMNRIGMMIDLSHTTMDTQKQVLGVSQAPVIFSHSSCNSLLPSPRNATDEVLDLLKTNNGLIMICFLPGLVSANGVQGAVVDQVIDHIIYAGQRIGFKHVGIGSDFDGMLEGPKDLDDVSKYPHLVGKLLERGLSGDVVAQVLGGNVIRVLGEVEAVSREITGQMPVLSDQVEE
;
A
#
# COMPACT_ATOMS: atom_id res chain seq x y z
N MET A 1 -0.70 44.09 37.06
CA MET A 1 0.38 43.43 36.29
C MET A 1 -0.18 43.17 34.92
N GLU A 2 0.46 43.77 33.91
CA GLU A 2 -0.05 43.94 32.55
C GLU A 2 -0.26 42.60 31.82
N ASP A 3 -1.26 42.60 30.95
CA ASP A 3 -1.76 41.50 30.11
C ASP A 3 -0.79 41.15 28.94
N THR A 4 0.52 41.25 29.18
CA THR A 4 1.58 41.15 28.15
C THR A 4 1.97 39.72 27.77
N ASP A 5 1.31 38.70 28.36
CA ASP A 5 1.63 37.29 28.13
C ASP A 5 0.48 36.48 27.51
N MET A 6 -0.41 37.16 26.80
CA MET A 6 -1.47 36.55 26.01
C MET A 6 -1.03 36.29 24.57
N VAL A 7 -1.54 35.19 23.99
CA VAL A 7 -1.25 34.75 22.63
C VAL A 7 -2.56 34.41 21.93
N TRP A 8 -2.78 35.03 20.78
CA TRP A 8 -3.82 34.59 19.87
C TRP A 8 -3.34 33.36 19.11
N TYR A 9 -3.97 32.21 19.36
CA TYR A 9 -3.73 30.96 18.64
C TYR A 9 -4.79 30.77 17.57
N PHE A 10 -4.37 30.55 16.32
CA PHE A 10 -5.26 30.18 15.23
C PHE A 10 -5.44 28.66 15.17
N ALA A 11 -6.61 28.20 15.60
CA ALA A 11 -7.03 26.82 15.50
C ALA A 11 -7.79 26.59 14.19
N PHE A 12 -7.34 25.61 13.41
CA PHE A 12 -8.01 25.12 12.20
C PHE A 12 -8.15 23.60 12.27
N GLY A 13 -8.87 23.01 11.32
CA GLY A 13 -9.04 21.55 11.30
C GLY A 13 -9.78 21.03 12.55
N SER A 14 -9.30 19.92 13.11
CA SER A 14 -9.89 19.34 14.34
C SER A 14 -9.63 20.17 15.62
N ASN A 15 -8.76 21.18 15.54
CA ASN A 15 -8.46 22.06 16.67
C ASN A 15 -9.54 23.13 16.91
N MET A 16 -10.43 23.34 15.95
CA MET A 16 -11.56 24.27 16.11
C MET A 16 -12.59 23.76 17.12
N ALA A 17 -12.74 22.44 17.27
CA ALA A 17 -13.80 21.84 18.05
C ALA A 17 -13.66 22.14 19.56
N SER A 18 -14.79 22.47 20.20
CA SER A 18 -14.85 22.76 21.64
C SER A 18 -14.39 21.57 22.51
N THR A 19 -14.59 20.35 22.02
CA THR A 19 -14.12 19.10 22.65
C THR A 19 -12.59 18.99 22.68
N THR A 20 -11.90 19.51 21.67
CA THR A 20 -10.43 19.55 21.61
C THR A 20 -9.86 20.49 22.67
N LEU A 21 -10.49 21.65 22.89
CA LEU A 21 -10.11 22.58 23.96
C LEU A 21 -10.24 21.94 25.34
N LYS A 22 -11.38 21.29 25.63
CA LYS A 22 -11.63 20.61 26.90
C LYS A 22 -10.61 19.50 27.17
N ARG A 23 -10.33 18.66 26.16
CA ARG A 23 -9.34 17.57 26.28
C ARG A 23 -7.94 18.09 26.59
N ARG A 24 -7.58 19.26 26.06
CA ARG A 24 -6.30 19.93 26.29
C ARG A 24 -6.29 20.84 27.51
N GLN A 25 -7.39 20.91 28.26
CA GLN A 25 -7.54 21.77 29.44
C GLN A 25 -7.21 23.24 29.12
N LEU A 26 -7.63 23.70 27.93
CA LEU A 26 -7.47 25.09 27.50
C LEU A 26 -8.73 25.87 27.86
N SER A 27 -8.56 27.06 28.43
CA SER A 27 -9.66 27.97 28.81
C SER A 27 -9.45 29.35 28.15
N PRO A 28 -9.72 29.49 26.84
CA PRO A 28 -9.52 30.75 26.14
C PRO A 28 -10.27 31.90 26.81
N LYS A 29 -9.60 33.04 26.98
CA LYS A 29 -10.21 34.27 27.51
C LYS A 29 -11.16 34.93 26.52
N ASP A 30 -10.87 34.76 25.23
CA ASP A 30 -11.67 35.25 24.11
C ASP A 30 -11.55 34.24 22.95
N SER A 31 -12.57 34.17 22.11
CA SER A 31 -12.62 33.28 20.95
C SER A 31 -13.37 33.94 19.81
N ARG A 32 -12.75 34.04 18.63
CA ARG A 32 -13.36 34.71 17.46
C ARG A 32 -13.27 33.84 16.21
N PRO A 33 -14.34 33.71 15.41
CA PRO A 33 -14.24 33.11 14.09
C PRO A 33 -13.44 34.03 13.17
N VAL A 34 -12.39 33.49 12.55
CA VAL A 34 -11.47 34.22 11.69
C VAL A 34 -11.11 33.44 10.43
N PHE A 35 -10.52 34.12 9.46
CA PHE A 35 -9.88 33.50 8.31
C PHE A 35 -8.51 34.11 8.06
N VAL A 36 -7.63 33.35 7.39
CA VAL A 36 -6.27 33.81 7.05
C VAL A 36 -6.20 33.98 5.53
N PRO A 37 -6.21 35.22 4.99
CA PRO A 37 -6.27 35.47 3.55
C PRO A 37 -5.15 34.79 2.76
N SER A 38 -3.95 34.74 3.34
CA SER A 38 -2.72 34.27 2.70
C SER A 38 -2.60 32.74 2.60
N HIS A 39 -3.48 31.97 3.25
CA HIS A 39 -3.37 30.52 3.35
C HIS A 39 -4.65 29.79 2.95
N VAL A 40 -4.49 28.54 2.52
CA VAL A 40 -5.58 27.60 2.23
C VAL A 40 -5.43 26.34 3.08
N LEU A 41 -6.54 25.63 3.28
CA LEU A 41 -6.56 24.33 3.94
C LEU A 41 -6.01 23.26 2.99
N CYS A 42 -5.16 22.37 3.50
CA CYS A 42 -4.67 21.19 2.78
C CYS A 42 -4.72 19.95 3.68
N PHE A 43 -4.44 18.78 3.10
CA PHE A 43 -4.37 17.50 3.82
C PHE A 43 -3.03 16.79 3.55
N ASP A 44 -1.95 17.46 3.94
CA ASP A 44 -0.56 17.04 3.75
C ASP A 44 0.11 16.55 5.04
N VAL A 45 -0.59 16.61 6.17
CA VAL A 45 -0.12 16.13 7.46
C VAL A 45 -0.34 14.62 7.58
N PHE A 46 0.74 13.89 7.90
CA PHE A 46 0.71 12.44 8.07
C PHE A 46 -0.26 12.04 9.20
N GLY A 47 -1.17 11.13 8.88
CA GLY A 47 -1.97 10.43 9.89
C GLY A 47 -1.70 8.94 9.90
N VAL A 48 -2.60 8.15 10.47
CA VAL A 48 -2.44 6.69 10.55
C VAL A 48 -2.89 6.07 9.22
N PRO A 49 -2.02 5.39 8.45
CA PRO A 49 -2.40 4.76 7.19
C PRO A 49 -3.65 3.89 7.32
N TYR A 50 -4.56 3.98 6.35
CA TYR A 50 -5.81 3.20 6.26
C TYR A 50 -6.82 3.37 7.41
N LYS A 51 -6.55 4.29 8.36
CA LYS A 51 -7.49 4.69 9.42
C LYS A 51 -7.80 6.18 9.34
N GLU A 52 -6.74 6.99 9.35
CA GLU A 52 -6.75 8.44 9.24
C GLU A 52 -5.61 8.85 8.31
N PRO A 53 -5.70 8.59 7.00
CA PRO A 53 -4.55 8.67 6.11
C PRO A 53 -3.97 10.09 5.97
N ALA A 54 -4.77 11.12 6.23
CA ALA A 54 -4.35 12.51 6.17
C ALA A 54 -5.05 13.37 7.22
N MET A 55 -4.33 14.35 7.77
CA MET A 55 -4.84 15.35 8.70
C MET A 55 -4.73 16.75 8.09
N ALA A 56 -5.45 17.70 8.70
CA ALA A 56 -5.51 19.07 8.23
C ALA A 56 -4.15 19.77 8.42
N GLY A 57 -3.66 20.39 7.35
CA GLY A 57 -2.55 21.33 7.33
C GLY A 57 -2.99 22.67 6.73
N ILE A 58 -2.07 23.62 6.68
CA ILE A 58 -2.23 24.87 5.92
C ILE A 58 -1.00 25.10 5.05
N ARG A 59 -1.21 25.70 3.89
CA ARG A 59 -0.15 26.13 2.99
C ARG A 59 -0.44 27.51 2.42
N GLY A 60 0.61 28.18 1.94
CA GLY A 60 0.47 29.45 1.24
C GLY A 60 -0.44 29.31 0.02
N ARG A 61 -1.27 30.33 -0.21
CA ARG A 61 -2.12 30.43 -1.40
C ARG A 61 -1.26 30.53 -2.66
N SER A 62 -1.64 29.81 -3.70
CA SER A 62 -1.00 29.80 -5.02
C SER A 62 -2.01 30.24 -6.11
N PRO A 63 -1.54 30.62 -7.32
CA PRO A 63 -2.45 30.98 -8.42
C PRO A 63 -3.45 29.87 -8.82
N VAL A 64 -3.12 28.59 -8.55
CA VAL A 64 -4.01 27.45 -8.80
C VAL A 64 -5.22 27.45 -7.86
N ASP A 65 -5.06 27.99 -6.65
CA ASP A 65 -6.15 28.10 -5.69
C ASP A 65 -7.17 29.15 -6.14
N ASP A 66 -6.73 30.19 -6.85
CA ASP A 66 -7.61 31.22 -7.39
C ASP A 66 -8.41 30.70 -8.58
N THR A 67 -7.79 29.90 -9.47
CA THR A 67 -8.50 29.28 -10.60
C THR A 67 -9.54 28.26 -10.15
N LYS A 68 -9.30 27.57 -9.03
CA LYS A 68 -10.27 26.64 -8.41
C LYS A 68 -11.28 27.31 -7.48
N ALA A 69 -11.20 28.64 -7.32
CA ALA A 69 -12.00 29.39 -6.36
C ALA A 69 -11.91 28.82 -4.92
N THR A 70 -10.75 28.28 -4.53
CA THR A 70 -10.51 27.73 -3.20
C THR A 70 -10.60 28.85 -2.16
N PRO A 71 -11.43 28.70 -1.11
CA PRO A 71 -11.55 29.72 -0.07
C PRO A 71 -10.29 29.78 0.80
N SER A 72 -10.04 30.94 1.41
CA SER A 72 -9.00 31.06 2.44
C SER A 72 -9.31 30.12 3.62
N VAL A 73 -8.28 29.67 4.32
CA VAL A 73 -8.49 28.83 5.51
C VAL A 73 -9.24 29.62 6.58
N HIS A 74 -10.34 29.05 7.07
CA HIS A 74 -11.10 29.59 8.20
C HIS A 74 -10.83 28.75 9.45
N GLY A 75 -11.00 29.39 10.61
CA GLY A 75 -10.76 28.77 11.90
C GLY A 75 -11.18 29.67 13.05
N MET A 76 -10.69 29.34 14.23
CA MET A 76 -10.92 30.10 15.46
C MET A 76 -9.63 30.74 15.93
N ALA A 77 -9.67 32.04 16.24
CA ALA A 77 -8.64 32.67 17.04
C ALA A 77 -9.02 32.49 18.51
N TYR A 78 -8.18 31.81 19.30
CA TYR A 78 -8.34 31.64 20.74
C TYR A 78 -7.30 32.47 21.48
N LEU A 79 -7.73 33.33 22.40
CA LEU A 79 -6.83 34.12 23.24
C LEU A 79 -6.43 33.27 24.46
N LEU A 80 -5.20 32.76 24.44
CA LEU A 80 -4.64 31.89 25.46
C LEU A 80 -3.57 32.61 26.26
N SER A 81 -3.35 32.20 27.51
CA SER A 81 -2.11 32.54 28.21
C SER A 81 -0.91 31.86 27.54
N ARG A 82 0.30 32.42 27.72
CA ARG A 82 1.55 31.82 27.23
C ARG A 82 1.73 30.38 27.68
N GLU A 83 1.37 30.08 28.92
CA GLU A 83 1.47 28.74 29.50
C GLU A 83 0.53 27.75 28.79
N GLU A 84 -0.72 28.14 28.54
CA GLU A 84 -1.69 27.34 27.77
C GLU A 84 -1.24 27.13 26.32
N TYR A 85 -0.72 28.17 25.68
CA TYR A 85 -0.18 28.10 24.33
C TYR A 85 1.00 27.12 24.24
N ASN A 86 1.94 27.19 25.19
CA ASN A 86 3.08 26.27 25.25
C ASN A 86 2.64 24.81 25.47
N ARG A 87 1.66 24.56 26.36
CA ARG A 87 1.09 23.21 26.54
C ARG A 87 0.43 22.69 25.26
N MET A 88 -0.29 23.56 24.54
CA MET A 88 -0.94 23.21 23.28
C MET A 88 0.11 22.80 22.23
N ILE A 89 1.15 23.60 22.05
CA ILE A 89 2.27 23.35 21.14
C ILE A 89 2.94 22.00 21.41
N VAL A 90 3.25 21.70 22.68
CA VAL A 90 3.87 20.43 23.07
C VAL A 90 2.95 19.25 22.75
N SER A 91 1.64 19.40 22.98
CA SER A 91 0.65 18.35 22.68
C SER A 91 0.50 18.03 21.19
N GLU A 92 0.89 18.95 20.30
CA GLU A 92 0.86 18.79 18.84
C GLU A 92 2.21 18.31 18.27
N GLY A 93 3.24 18.13 19.11
CA GLY A 93 4.57 17.68 18.67
C GLY A 93 5.39 18.76 17.96
N ALA A 94 5.20 20.03 18.32
CA ALA A 94 5.97 21.13 17.77
C ALA A 94 7.47 20.99 18.04
N GLY A 95 8.30 21.40 17.08
CA GLY A 95 9.77 21.27 17.12
C GLY A 95 10.31 20.00 16.47
N VAL A 96 9.48 18.96 16.29
CA VAL A 96 9.86 17.72 15.57
C VAL A 96 9.14 17.64 14.21
N ALA A 97 7.81 17.75 14.21
CA ALA A 97 6.98 17.61 12.99
C ALA A 97 6.40 18.94 12.47
N TYR A 98 6.27 19.94 13.34
CA TYR A 98 5.68 21.24 13.02
C TYR A 98 6.60 22.40 13.37
N VAL A 99 6.47 23.48 12.61
CA VAL A 99 7.07 24.80 12.87
C VAL A 99 6.00 25.78 13.31
N GLU A 100 6.31 26.60 14.29
CA GLU A 100 5.47 27.73 14.68
C GLU A 100 5.55 28.83 13.61
N MET A 101 4.40 29.44 13.31
CA MET A 101 4.30 30.52 12.34
C MET A 101 3.34 31.60 12.82
N LYS A 102 3.72 32.86 12.60
CA LYS A 102 2.87 34.02 12.86
C LYS A 102 2.17 34.43 11.57
N LEU A 103 0.85 34.56 11.61
CA LEU A 103 -0.02 34.93 10.49
C LEU A 103 -0.90 36.12 10.86
N ILE A 104 -1.50 36.75 9.85
CA ILE A 104 -2.51 37.79 10.04
C ILE A 104 -3.87 37.19 9.71
N ALA A 105 -4.72 37.08 10.72
CA ALA A 105 -6.10 36.63 10.58
C ALA A 105 -7.05 37.84 10.50
N ARG A 106 -8.22 37.62 9.92
CA ARG A 106 -9.29 38.61 9.75
C ARG A 106 -10.58 38.07 10.35
N THR A 107 -11.27 38.88 11.13
CA THR A 107 -12.55 38.49 11.74
C THR A 107 -13.60 38.19 10.68
N CYS A 108 -14.37 37.11 10.89
CA CYS A 108 -15.51 36.82 10.03
C CYS A 108 -16.61 37.86 10.32
N SER A 109 -17.07 38.58 9.30
CA SER A 109 -18.15 39.56 9.47
C SER A 109 -19.49 38.86 9.71
N THR A 110 -20.08 39.01 10.89
CA THR A 110 -21.46 38.59 11.17
C THR A 110 -22.44 39.64 10.65
N GLY A 111 -22.78 39.61 9.37
CA GLY A 111 -23.71 40.58 8.78
C GLY A 111 -25.10 40.01 8.52
N ILE A 112 -26.08 40.30 9.40
CA ILE A 112 -27.51 40.33 9.03
C ILE A 112 -27.95 41.75 8.58
N THR A 113 -27.09 42.77 8.71
CA THR A 113 -27.42 44.13 8.27
C THR A 113 -26.37 44.64 7.29
N GLY A 114 -26.79 45.00 6.08
CA GLY A 114 -25.98 45.39 4.92
C GLY A 114 -25.15 46.67 5.06
N ARG A 115 -24.27 46.74 6.06
CA ARG A 115 -23.10 47.62 6.06
C ARG A 115 -21.86 46.75 6.09
N ALA A 116 -20.97 46.94 5.13
CA ALA A 116 -19.68 46.27 5.05
C ALA A 116 -18.89 46.55 6.35
N GLY A 117 -18.93 45.60 7.28
CA GLY A 117 -18.18 45.69 8.53
C GLY A 117 -16.69 45.63 8.22
N THR A 118 -15.93 46.58 8.76
CA THR A 118 -14.47 46.52 8.76
C THR A 118 -14.02 45.27 9.50
N SER A 119 -13.41 44.33 8.78
CA SER A 119 -12.79 43.15 9.39
C SER A 119 -11.56 43.58 10.19
N GLU A 120 -11.60 43.40 11.50
CA GLU A 120 -10.44 43.55 12.38
C GLU A 120 -9.34 42.55 11.99
N GLU A 121 -8.09 43.00 11.94
CA GLU A 121 -6.91 42.16 11.71
C GLU A 121 -6.27 41.76 13.04
N ILE A 122 -6.04 40.46 13.23
CA ILE A 122 -5.51 39.89 14.47
C ILE A 122 -4.23 39.12 14.13
N PRO A 123 -3.07 39.50 14.69
CA PRO A 123 -1.86 38.68 14.60
C PRO A 123 -2.06 37.39 15.41
N VAL A 124 -1.98 36.25 14.73
CA VAL A 124 -2.20 34.93 15.31
C VAL A 124 -0.95 34.07 15.16
N TRP A 125 -0.77 33.13 16.09
CA TRP A 125 0.22 32.07 15.99
C TRP A 125 -0.43 30.74 15.66
N THR A 126 0.23 29.90 14.89
CA THR A 126 -0.24 28.57 14.52
C THR A 126 0.92 27.61 14.27
N LEU A 127 0.60 26.34 14.05
CA LEU A 127 1.54 25.30 13.65
C LEU A 127 1.36 24.96 12.17
N MET A 128 2.47 24.80 11.46
CA MET A 128 2.52 24.35 10.07
C MET A 128 3.49 23.17 9.95
N ALA A 129 3.17 22.19 9.10
CA ALA A 129 4.03 21.01 8.92
C ALA A 129 5.42 21.41 8.39
N ARG A 130 6.48 20.84 8.97
CA ARG A 130 7.86 21.14 8.57
C ARG A 130 8.25 20.51 7.23
N PHE A 131 7.66 19.36 6.92
CA PHE A 131 7.96 18.57 5.73
C PHE A 131 6.65 18.03 5.13
N PRO A 132 6.02 18.72 4.18
CA PRO A 132 4.86 18.17 3.46
C PRO A 132 5.36 17.05 2.53
N PHE A 133 5.42 15.83 3.05
CA PHE A 133 6.11 14.71 2.40
C PHE A 133 5.30 14.05 1.26
N ARG A 134 4.08 14.50 0.93
CA ARG A 134 3.23 13.81 -0.06
C ARG A 134 2.26 14.74 -0.81
N PRO A 135 1.76 14.31 -1.98
CA PRO A 135 0.54 14.86 -2.58
C PRO A 135 -0.63 14.83 -1.58
N GLU A 136 -1.54 15.81 -1.65
CA GLU A 136 -2.72 15.90 -0.76
C GLU A 136 -3.53 14.58 -0.81
N ALA A 137 -3.57 13.87 0.33
CA ALA A 137 -4.29 12.60 0.45
C ALA A 137 -5.70 12.84 1.01
N LEU A 138 -6.62 11.88 0.81
CA LEU A 138 -8.01 12.04 1.23
C LEU A 138 -8.15 11.87 2.76
N PRO A 139 -8.59 12.87 3.53
CA PRO A 139 -8.89 12.71 4.96
C PRO A 139 -10.03 11.72 5.19
N SER A 140 -10.06 11.01 6.32
CA SER A 140 -11.15 10.05 6.57
C SER A 140 -12.51 10.72 6.74
N VAL A 141 -13.60 10.00 6.46
CA VAL A 141 -14.97 10.47 6.73
C VAL A 141 -15.16 10.88 8.19
N ARG A 142 -14.59 10.13 9.14
CA ARG A 142 -14.67 10.45 10.56
C ARG A 142 -13.97 11.77 10.87
N TYR A 143 -12.77 11.98 10.32
CA TYR A 143 -12.01 13.20 10.54
C TYR A 143 -12.65 14.41 9.87
N MET A 144 -13.16 14.25 8.64
CA MET A 144 -13.96 15.29 7.99
C MET A 144 -15.19 15.68 8.81
N GLY A 145 -15.85 14.71 9.45
CA GLY A 145 -16.93 14.98 10.41
C GLY A 145 -16.50 15.92 11.53
N LEU A 146 -15.29 15.78 12.08
CA LEU A 146 -14.77 16.68 13.11
C LEU A 146 -14.55 18.10 12.59
N LEU A 147 -14.06 18.24 11.36
CA LEU A 147 -13.84 19.54 10.72
C LEU A 147 -15.17 20.27 10.50
N ILE A 148 -16.15 19.55 9.95
CA ILE A 148 -17.48 20.10 9.65
C ILE A 148 -18.20 20.47 10.95
N GLN A 149 -18.16 19.60 11.96
CA GLN A 149 -18.74 19.87 13.28
C GLN A 149 -18.04 21.06 13.96
N GLY A 150 -16.70 21.10 13.94
CA GLY A 150 -15.94 22.22 14.50
C GLY A 150 -16.28 23.55 13.83
N ALA A 151 -16.45 23.56 12.50
CA ALA A 151 -16.87 24.75 11.76
C ALA A 151 -18.30 25.21 12.12
N GLN A 152 -19.21 24.27 12.36
CA GLN A 152 -20.58 24.56 12.80
C GLN A 152 -20.62 25.12 14.22
N GLU A 153 -19.96 24.46 15.18
CA GLU A 153 -19.86 24.91 16.58
C GLU A 153 -19.24 26.30 16.69
N SER A 154 -18.26 26.58 15.82
CA SER A 154 -17.52 27.84 15.77
C SER A 154 -18.26 28.97 15.04
N GLY A 155 -19.43 28.70 14.46
CA GLY A 155 -20.19 29.70 13.70
C GLY A 155 -19.47 30.20 12.44
N LEU A 156 -18.63 29.37 11.81
CA LEU A 156 -17.95 29.75 10.56
C LEU A 156 -18.96 29.97 9.42
N PRO A 157 -18.65 30.81 8.41
CA PRO A 157 -19.56 31.12 7.31
C PRO A 157 -20.13 29.86 6.62
N ALA A 158 -21.42 29.90 6.29
CA ALA A 158 -22.12 28.77 5.66
C ALA A 158 -21.41 28.28 4.38
N SER A 159 -20.91 29.21 3.56
CA SER A 159 -20.13 28.89 2.36
C SER A 159 -18.86 28.08 2.64
N TYR A 160 -18.19 28.32 3.77
CA TYR A 160 -17.02 27.53 4.16
C TYR A 160 -17.42 26.15 4.69
N GLN A 161 -18.55 26.05 5.40
CA GLN A 161 -19.09 24.76 5.82
C GLN A 161 -19.48 23.91 4.61
N ASP A 162 -20.11 24.51 3.59
CA ASP A 162 -20.46 23.84 2.34
C ASP A 162 -19.23 23.38 1.58
N TYR A 163 -18.18 24.23 1.52
CA TYR A 163 -16.87 23.85 0.99
C TYR A 163 -16.32 22.60 1.69
N LEU A 164 -16.31 22.56 3.03
CA LEU A 164 -15.83 21.39 3.78
C LEU A 164 -16.64 20.13 3.48
N ARG A 165 -17.98 20.24 3.31
CA ARG A 165 -18.84 19.10 2.95
C ARG A 165 -18.61 18.61 1.52
N GLY A 166 -18.15 19.48 0.62
CA GLY A 166 -17.84 19.14 -0.77
C GLY A 166 -16.47 18.48 -0.98
N LEU A 167 -15.62 18.46 0.04
CA LEU A 167 -14.29 17.84 -0.06
C LEU A 167 -14.39 16.31 -0.08
N PRO A 168 -13.62 15.63 -0.93
CA PRO A 168 -13.60 14.17 -0.98
C PRO A 168 -13.03 13.59 0.31
N ALA A 169 -13.56 12.44 0.74
CA ALA A 169 -13.15 11.76 1.96
C ALA A 169 -12.78 10.30 1.71
N TYR A 170 -11.81 9.80 2.47
CA TYR A 170 -11.46 8.39 2.53
C TYR A 170 -12.54 7.61 3.29
N HIS A 171 -13.22 6.72 2.57
CA HIS A 171 -14.13 5.75 3.14
C HIS A 171 -13.36 4.48 3.47
N ARG A 172 -13.22 4.19 4.77
CA ARG A 172 -12.70 2.90 5.21
C ARG A 172 -13.63 1.81 4.68
N SER A 173 -13.06 0.82 3.99
CA SER A 173 -13.82 -0.36 3.55
C SER A 173 -14.50 -1.03 4.74
N LEU A 174 -15.80 -1.31 4.61
CA LEU A 174 -16.62 -1.95 5.64
C LEU A 174 -16.50 -3.49 5.63
N SER A 175 -15.65 -4.06 4.77
CA SER A 175 -15.29 -5.48 4.84
C SER A 175 -14.69 -5.81 6.21
N ARG A 176 -15.17 -6.88 6.86
CA ARG A 176 -14.72 -7.32 8.20
C ARG A 176 -13.22 -7.65 8.28
N SER A 177 -12.49 -7.66 7.16
CA SER A 177 -11.04 -7.84 7.12
C SER A 177 -10.28 -6.55 6.78
N GLY A 178 -10.56 -5.40 7.40
CA GLY A 178 -9.67 -4.23 7.32
C GLY A 178 -8.23 -4.46 7.84
N ARG A 179 -7.80 -5.72 7.95
CA ARG A 179 -6.47 -6.25 8.25
C ARG A 179 -5.91 -6.85 6.96
N ILE A 180 -4.62 -6.67 6.74
CA ILE A 180 -3.90 -7.30 5.63
C ILE A 180 -3.62 -8.75 6.02
N ALA A 181 -3.93 -9.69 5.12
CA ALA A 181 -3.54 -11.09 5.30
C ALA A 181 -2.04 -11.21 5.03
N SER A 182 -1.29 -11.74 6.00
CA SER A 182 0.14 -11.99 5.87
C SER A 182 0.38 -13.49 5.83
N LEU A 183 0.83 -13.99 4.67
CA LEU A 183 1.30 -15.36 4.51
C LEU A 183 2.83 -15.35 4.44
N ILE A 184 3.45 -16.50 4.74
CA ILE A 184 4.91 -16.64 4.75
C ILE A 184 5.31 -17.54 3.57
N GLY A 185 6.25 -17.05 2.78
CA GLY A 185 6.99 -17.81 1.77
C GLY A 185 8.46 -17.94 2.17
N VAL A 186 9.09 -19.03 1.76
CA VAL A 186 10.54 -19.21 1.87
C VAL A 186 11.13 -19.22 0.47
N GLU A 187 12.01 -18.29 0.18
CA GLU A 187 12.60 -18.14 -1.15
C GLU A 187 13.91 -18.93 -1.25
N GLY A 188 13.80 -20.21 -1.61
CA GLY A 188 14.93 -21.10 -1.87
C GLY A 188 15.03 -22.25 -0.87
N LEU A 189 15.09 -23.49 -1.38
CA LEU A 189 15.25 -24.69 -0.55
C LEU A 189 16.60 -24.78 0.16
N HIS A 190 17.62 -24.03 -0.24
CA HIS A 190 18.90 -23.98 0.48
C HIS A 190 18.75 -23.58 1.96
N GLN A 191 17.63 -22.93 2.34
CA GLN A 191 17.33 -22.53 3.72
C GLN A 191 16.90 -23.70 4.64
N ILE A 192 16.68 -24.91 4.10
CA ILE A 192 16.22 -26.07 4.89
C ILE A 192 17.37 -26.95 5.41
N ALA A 193 18.62 -26.58 5.12
CA ALA A 193 19.81 -27.36 5.46
C ALA A 193 19.69 -28.83 5.03
N ASP A 194 19.24 -29.06 3.79
CA ASP A 194 19.02 -30.36 3.17
C ASP A 194 18.05 -31.32 3.90
N SER A 195 17.25 -30.81 4.84
CA SER A 195 16.35 -31.62 5.68
C SER A 195 14.87 -31.49 5.29
N PRO A 196 14.24 -32.58 4.79
CA PRO A 196 12.79 -32.68 4.66
C PRO A 196 12.02 -32.42 5.97
N SER A 197 12.61 -32.74 7.13
CA SER A 197 11.99 -32.40 8.43
C SER A 197 11.88 -30.90 8.66
N VAL A 198 12.84 -30.11 8.17
CA VAL A 198 12.79 -28.64 8.26
C VAL A 198 11.68 -28.08 7.37
N VAL A 199 11.42 -28.64 6.19
CA VAL A 199 10.26 -28.25 5.35
C VAL A 199 8.94 -28.47 6.09
N ARG A 200 8.78 -29.61 6.77
CA ARG A 200 7.61 -29.88 7.62
C ARG A 200 7.51 -28.92 8.80
N LEU A 201 8.64 -28.56 9.41
CA LEU A 201 8.69 -27.58 10.49
C LEU A 201 8.25 -26.19 9.99
N PHE A 202 8.77 -25.73 8.85
CA PHE A 202 8.35 -24.48 8.20
C PHE A 202 6.85 -24.46 7.94
N TYR A 203 6.28 -25.55 7.42
CA TYR A 203 4.85 -25.65 7.20
C TYR A 203 4.05 -25.48 8.52
N LYS A 204 4.50 -26.15 9.60
CA LYS A 204 3.90 -26.02 10.95
C LYS A 204 4.01 -24.59 11.51
N LEU A 205 5.07 -23.86 11.16
CA LEU A 205 5.28 -22.46 11.55
C LEU A 205 4.50 -21.45 10.70
N GLY A 206 3.78 -21.91 9.67
CA GLY A 206 2.88 -21.07 8.88
C GLY A 206 3.37 -20.77 7.45
N VAL A 207 4.51 -21.33 7.02
CA VAL A 207 4.97 -21.22 5.63
C VAL A 207 3.99 -21.94 4.70
N ARG A 208 3.65 -21.31 3.57
CA ARG A 208 2.68 -21.84 2.60
C ARG A 208 3.19 -21.98 1.17
N TYR A 209 4.34 -21.40 0.85
CA TYR A 209 5.06 -21.73 -0.37
C TYR A 209 6.57 -21.75 -0.13
N ILE A 210 7.28 -22.53 -0.94
CA ILE A 210 8.73 -22.50 -1.02
C ILE A 210 9.16 -22.39 -2.49
N THR A 211 9.99 -21.40 -2.79
CA THR A 211 10.71 -21.29 -4.07
C THR A 211 11.81 -22.32 -4.12
N LEU A 212 11.91 -23.10 -5.20
CA LEU A 212 12.87 -24.23 -5.23
C LEU A 212 14.33 -23.77 -5.14
N CYS A 213 14.68 -22.66 -5.78
CA CYS A 213 16.00 -22.05 -5.73
C CYS A 213 15.90 -20.52 -5.65
N HIS A 214 17.02 -19.85 -5.39
CA HIS A 214 17.15 -18.39 -5.56
C HIS A 214 18.16 -18.15 -6.69
N ASP A 215 19.23 -17.39 -6.46
CA ASP A 215 20.22 -17.04 -7.50
C ASP A 215 21.25 -18.12 -7.85
N ASP A 216 21.33 -19.21 -7.10
CA ASP A 216 22.25 -20.31 -7.40
C ASP A 216 21.52 -21.66 -7.34
N ASP A 217 22.12 -22.66 -7.97
CA ASP A 217 21.66 -24.04 -7.90
C ASP A 217 21.72 -24.54 -6.45
N ASN A 218 20.93 -25.55 -6.14
CA ASN A 218 21.07 -26.31 -4.90
C ASN A 218 20.90 -27.81 -5.17
N ARG A 219 20.94 -28.62 -4.11
CA ARG A 219 20.79 -30.08 -4.18
C ARG A 219 19.50 -30.54 -4.87
N TYR A 220 18.47 -29.70 -4.90
CA TYR A 220 17.14 -30.06 -5.37
C TYR A 220 16.88 -29.61 -6.81
N ALA A 221 17.30 -28.40 -7.18
CA ALA A 221 16.94 -27.79 -8.45
C ALA A 221 17.98 -26.78 -8.96
N ASP A 222 17.97 -26.59 -10.28
CA ASP A 222 18.79 -25.61 -10.98
C ASP A 222 18.12 -24.23 -11.06
N SER A 223 18.91 -23.20 -10.81
CA SER A 223 18.54 -21.79 -10.90
C SER A 223 18.79 -21.23 -12.30
N SER A 224 17.94 -20.30 -12.73
CA SER A 224 18.11 -19.53 -13.96
C SER A 224 19.40 -18.70 -13.97
N ASN A 225 19.97 -18.44 -12.79
CA ASN A 225 21.23 -17.72 -12.60
C ASN A 225 22.40 -18.65 -12.19
N GLY A 226 22.14 -19.95 -12.01
CA GLY A 226 23.10 -20.95 -11.54
C GLY A 226 23.91 -21.59 -12.67
N LYS A 227 24.49 -22.77 -12.38
CA LYS A 227 25.42 -23.49 -13.27
C LYS A 227 24.77 -24.72 -13.94
N CYS A 228 23.49 -24.95 -13.70
CA CYS A 228 22.74 -26.11 -14.18
C CYS A 228 23.34 -27.45 -13.74
N THR A 229 23.63 -27.60 -12.44
CA THR A 229 24.28 -28.78 -11.88
C THR A 229 23.46 -30.07 -11.87
N ASN A 230 22.13 -29.98 -11.99
CA ASN A 230 21.21 -31.12 -11.88
C ASN A 230 20.55 -31.53 -13.20
N GLY A 231 20.62 -30.68 -14.25
CA GLY A 231 19.84 -30.89 -15.48
C GLY A 231 18.35 -30.57 -15.27
N GLY A 232 18.06 -29.57 -14.44
CA GLY A 232 16.73 -29.20 -13.97
C GLY A 232 16.52 -29.62 -12.51
N LEU A 233 15.73 -30.67 -12.30
CA LEU A 233 15.36 -31.23 -11.01
C LEU A 233 16.18 -32.49 -10.71
N SER A 234 16.82 -32.55 -9.54
CA SER A 234 17.55 -33.74 -9.11
C SER A 234 16.61 -34.86 -8.62
N SER A 235 17.16 -36.05 -8.34
CA SER A 235 16.38 -37.12 -7.66
C SER A 235 15.88 -36.68 -6.27
N HIS A 236 16.71 -35.96 -5.51
CA HIS A 236 16.31 -35.35 -4.24
C HIS A 236 15.23 -34.29 -4.44
N GLY A 237 15.31 -33.51 -5.52
CA GLY A 237 14.29 -32.56 -5.92
C GLY A 237 12.94 -33.23 -6.17
N LEU A 238 12.93 -34.33 -6.92
CA LEU A 238 11.71 -35.11 -7.17
C LEU A 238 11.04 -35.58 -5.88
N ASP A 239 11.82 -36.08 -4.92
CA ASP A 239 11.29 -36.49 -3.62
C ASP A 239 10.78 -35.30 -2.81
N MET A 240 11.45 -34.15 -2.90
CA MET A 240 10.99 -32.92 -2.26
C MET A 240 9.66 -32.42 -2.83
N ILE A 241 9.47 -32.46 -4.16
CA ILE A 241 8.20 -32.11 -4.80
C ILE A 241 7.05 -32.98 -4.28
N ARG A 242 7.28 -34.29 -4.13
CA ARG A 242 6.31 -35.23 -3.55
C ARG A 242 5.98 -34.87 -2.11
N GLU A 243 6.98 -34.58 -1.29
CA GLU A 243 6.76 -34.19 0.12
C GLU A 243 6.00 -32.86 0.22
N MET A 244 6.33 -31.87 -0.63
CA MET A 244 5.64 -30.59 -0.69
C MET A 244 4.16 -30.76 -1.08
N ASN A 245 3.85 -31.56 -2.10
CA ASN A 245 2.46 -31.92 -2.43
C ASN A 245 1.78 -32.61 -1.24
N ARG A 246 2.45 -33.58 -0.60
CA ARG A 246 1.89 -34.37 0.50
C ARG A 246 1.51 -33.50 1.70
N ILE A 247 2.29 -32.48 2.03
CA ILE A 247 2.00 -31.58 3.16
C ILE A 247 1.12 -30.39 2.78
N GLY A 248 0.90 -30.14 1.48
CA GLY A 248 0.15 -28.98 1.00
C GLY A 248 0.96 -27.69 0.99
N MET A 249 2.27 -27.80 0.75
CA MET A 249 3.15 -26.67 0.48
C MET A 249 3.07 -26.31 -1.01
N MET A 250 2.74 -25.05 -1.33
CA MET A 250 2.79 -24.61 -2.72
C MET A 250 4.24 -24.62 -3.21
N ILE A 251 4.44 -25.16 -4.42
CA ILE A 251 5.74 -25.17 -5.08
C ILE A 251 5.83 -23.91 -5.92
N ASP A 252 6.88 -23.12 -5.68
CA ASP A 252 7.16 -21.92 -6.45
C ASP A 252 8.36 -22.12 -7.39
N LEU A 253 8.13 -21.79 -8.66
CA LEU A 253 9.04 -21.95 -9.79
C LEU A 253 9.78 -20.67 -10.18
N SER A 254 9.51 -19.54 -9.53
CA SER A 254 10.36 -18.36 -9.69
C SER A 254 11.84 -18.72 -9.41
N HIS A 255 12.77 -18.04 -10.08
CA HIS A 255 14.21 -18.30 -10.12
C HIS A 255 14.69 -19.59 -10.79
N THR A 256 13.82 -20.54 -11.14
CA THR A 256 14.27 -21.83 -11.68
C THR A 256 14.58 -21.81 -13.18
N THR A 257 15.42 -22.72 -13.67
CA THR A 257 15.62 -22.92 -15.13
C THR A 257 14.35 -23.45 -15.81
N MET A 258 14.27 -23.29 -17.13
CA MET A 258 13.16 -23.86 -17.92
C MET A 258 13.05 -25.39 -17.77
N ASP A 259 14.17 -26.10 -17.65
CA ASP A 259 14.15 -27.57 -17.48
C ASP A 259 13.56 -27.96 -16.13
N THR A 260 13.94 -27.27 -15.04
CA THR A 260 13.30 -27.42 -13.73
C THR A 260 11.80 -27.16 -13.81
N GLN A 261 11.39 -26.06 -14.46
CA GLN A 261 9.98 -25.68 -14.59
C GLN A 261 9.15 -26.79 -15.27
N LYS A 262 9.63 -27.29 -16.40
CA LYS A 262 8.96 -28.35 -17.16
C LYS A 262 8.88 -29.66 -16.39
N GLN A 263 9.98 -30.06 -15.75
CA GLN A 263 10.03 -31.31 -14.99
C GLN A 263 9.09 -31.25 -13.78
N VAL A 264 9.08 -30.14 -13.04
CA VAL A 264 8.17 -29.96 -11.90
C VAL A 264 6.71 -29.93 -12.34
N LEU A 265 6.38 -29.21 -13.42
CA LEU A 265 5.03 -29.20 -14.00
C LEU A 265 4.58 -30.59 -14.48
N GLY A 266 5.53 -31.43 -14.90
CA GLY A 266 5.27 -32.81 -15.31
C GLY A 266 5.06 -33.80 -14.16
N VAL A 267 5.50 -33.49 -12.93
CA VAL A 267 5.45 -34.42 -11.79
C VAL A 267 4.63 -33.94 -10.60
N SER A 268 4.35 -32.64 -10.47
CA SER A 268 3.55 -32.10 -9.37
C SER A 268 2.09 -32.53 -9.50
N GLN A 269 1.54 -33.08 -8.42
CA GLN A 269 0.14 -33.49 -8.31
C GLN A 269 -0.79 -32.31 -7.98
N ALA A 270 -0.23 -31.23 -7.45
CA ALA A 270 -0.95 -30.01 -7.11
C ALA A 270 -0.58 -28.85 -8.07
N PRO A 271 -1.44 -27.82 -8.19
CA PRO A 271 -1.10 -26.60 -8.88
C PRO A 271 0.19 -25.97 -8.32
N VAL A 272 1.06 -25.49 -9.20
CA VAL A 272 2.28 -24.75 -8.85
C VAL A 272 2.11 -23.26 -9.09
N ILE A 273 3.02 -22.46 -8.54
CA ILE A 273 3.05 -21.02 -8.76
C ILE A 273 4.37 -20.56 -9.36
N PHE A 274 4.35 -19.39 -9.98
CA PHE A 274 5.49 -18.49 -10.08
C PHE A 274 5.14 -17.26 -9.24
N SER A 275 5.78 -17.06 -8.09
CA SER A 275 5.41 -15.96 -7.18
C SER A 275 5.82 -14.59 -7.67
N HIS A 276 6.84 -14.51 -8.53
CA HIS A 276 7.35 -13.28 -9.15
C HIS A 276 8.15 -13.63 -10.41
N SER A 277 7.44 -13.73 -11.54
CA SER A 277 8.03 -13.88 -12.88
C SER A 277 7.13 -13.22 -13.92
N SER A 278 7.70 -12.86 -15.08
CA SER A 278 6.96 -12.24 -16.19
C SER A 278 7.04 -13.12 -17.45
N CYS A 279 6.60 -12.61 -18.60
CA CYS A 279 6.42 -13.39 -19.84
C CYS A 279 7.61 -13.22 -20.80
N ASN A 280 8.28 -14.31 -21.16
CA ASN A 280 9.49 -14.27 -21.99
C ASN A 280 9.23 -13.73 -23.39
N SER A 281 8.05 -13.99 -23.96
CA SER A 281 7.65 -13.53 -25.29
C SER A 281 7.52 -12.01 -25.43
N LEU A 282 7.30 -11.28 -24.32
CA LEU A 282 7.32 -9.82 -24.33
C LEU A 282 8.71 -9.27 -24.02
N LEU A 283 9.43 -9.91 -23.08
CA LEU A 283 10.82 -9.59 -22.77
C LEU A 283 11.62 -10.86 -22.49
N PRO A 284 12.53 -11.26 -23.41
CA PRO A 284 13.38 -12.41 -23.20
C PRO A 284 14.28 -12.25 -21.98
N SER A 285 14.11 -13.13 -21.00
CA SER A 285 14.91 -13.20 -19.78
C SER A 285 14.86 -14.62 -19.23
N PRO A 286 15.98 -15.17 -18.72
CA PRO A 286 15.98 -16.50 -18.10
C PRO A 286 15.08 -16.57 -16.86
N ARG A 287 14.73 -15.42 -16.24
CA ARG A 287 13.78 -15.32 -15.12
C ARG A 287 12.31 -15.27 -15.56
N ASN A 288 12.04 -15.06 -16.85
CA ASN A 288 10.69 -14.98 -17.42
C ASN A 288 10.23 -16.32 -18.00
N ALA A 289 8.97 -16.68 -17.75
CA ALA A 289 8.39 -17.92 -18.21
C ALA A 289 8.16 -17.91 -19.74
N THR A 290 8.57 -18.98 -20.41
CA THR A 290 8.35 -19.16 -21.85
C THR A 290 6.91 -19.58 -22.13
N ASP A 291 6.47 -19.35 -23.36
CA ASP A 291 5.17 -19.76 -23.86
C ASP A 291 4.83 -21.24 -23.61
N GLU A 292 5.81 -22.12 -23.82
CA GLU A 292 5.68 -23.55 -23.56
C GLU A 292 5.45 -23.84 -22.07
N VAL A 293 6.15 -23.14 -21.18
CA VAL A 293 5.98 -23.27 -19.72
C VAL A 293 4.62 -22.72 -19.28
N LEU A 294 4.16 -21.62 -19.88
CA LEU A 294 2.83 -21.07 -19.62
C LEU A 294 1.73 -22.10 -20.01
N ASP A 295 1.87 -22.77 -21.15
CA ASP A 295 0.91 -23.79 -21.60
C ASP A 295 0.88 -25.02 -20.67
N LEU A 296 2.04 -25.43 -20.15
CA LEU A 296 2.13 -26.46 -19.12
C LEU A 296 1.50 -26.00 -17.80
N LEU A 297 1.73 -24.76 -17.39
CA LEU A 297 1.14 -24.16 -16.19
C LEU A 297 -0.39 -24.13 -16.26
N LYS A 298 -0.94 -23.81 -17.43
CA LYS A 298 -2.39 -23.88 -17.71
C LYS A 298 -2.93 -25.28 -17.46
N THR A 299 -2.23 -26.30 -17.96
CA THR A 299 -2.60 -27.71 -17.83
C THR A 299 -2.53 -28.18 -16.37
N ASN A 300 -1.51 -27.76 -15.63
CA ASN A 300 -1.34 -28.00 -14.20
C ASN A 300 -2.36 -27.22 -13.31
N ASN A 301 -3.10 -26.28 -13.91
CA ASN A 301 -4.02 -25.35 -13.23
C ASN A 301 -3.35 -24.36 -12.25
N GLY A 302 -2.04 -24.13 -12.45
CA GLY A 302 -1.21 -23.24 -11.66
C GLY A 302 -1.44 -21.75 -11.92
N LEU A 303 -0.55 -20.93 -11.38
CA LEU A 303 -0.65 -19.46 -11.38
C LEU A 303 0.71 -18.80 -11.63
N ILE A 304 0.76 -17.85 -12.57
CA ILE A 304 1.90 -16.94 -12.72
C ILE A 304 1.54 -15.57 -12.13
N MET A 305 2.35 -15.10 -11.19
CA MET A 305 2.22 -13.80 -10.56
C MET A 305 3.19 -12.82 -11.21
N ILE A 306 2.66 -11.88 -12.00
CA ILE A 306 3.45 -10.97 -12.83
C ILE A 306 4.31 -10.06 -11.95
N CYS A 307 5.60 -10.05 -12.22
CA CYS A 307 6.60 -9.30 -11.47
C CYS A 307 6.78 -7.87 -11.97
N PHE A 308 7.06 -6.93 -11.06
CA PHE A 308 7.25 -5.52 -11.40
C PHE A 308 8.73 -5.17 -11.58
N LEU A 309 9.67 -6.07 -11.26
CA LEU A 309 11.10 -5.86 -11.41
C LEU A 309 11.41 -5.31 -12.82
N PRO A 310 11.96 -4.10 -12.96
CA PRO A 310 12.12 -3.44 -14.25
C PRO A 310 12.87 -4.28 -15.30
N GLY A 311 13.87 -5.06 -14.88
CA GLY A 311 14.62 -5.96 -15.76
C GLY A 311 13.81 -7.13 -16.33
N LEU A 312 12.59 -7.37 -15.84
CA LEU A 312 11.68 -8.42 -16.32
C LEU A 312 10.54 -7.89 -17.19
N VAL A 313 10.36 -6.57 -17.27
CA VAL A 313 9.25 -5.92 -18.00
C VAL A 313 9.69 -4.86 -19.01
N SER A 314 10.92 -4.36 -18.93
CA SER A 314 11.44 -3.33 -19.83
C SER A 314 12.84 -3.67 -20.35
N ALA A 315 13.02 -3.61 -21.67
CA ALA A 315 14.34 -3.74 -22.31
C ALA A 315 15.31 -2.61 -21.93
N ASN A 316 14.80 -1.48 -21.45
CA ASN A 316 15.60 -0.34 -20.99
C ASN A 316 15.79 -0.34 -19.46
N GLY A 317 15.48 -1.47 -18.80
CA GLY A 317 15.54 -1.61 -17.35
C GLY A 317 14.72 -0.53 -16.63
N VAL A 318 15.25 -0.06 -15.50
CA VAL A 318 14.61 0.94 -14.62
C VAL A 318 14.19 2.20 -15.37
N GLN A 319 15.04 2.73 -16.26
CA GLN A 319 14.78 4.00 -16.95
C GLN A 319 13.59 3.95 -17.91
N GLY A 320 13.23 2.77 -18.42
CA GLY A 320 12.11 2.61 -19.35
C GLY A 320 10.91 1.86 -18.79
N ALA A 321 11.00 1.31 -17.58
CA ALA A 321 9.89 0.57 -16.98
C ALA A 321 8.79 1.52 -16.51
N VAL A 322 7.60 1.34 -17.03
CA VAL A 322 6.37 2.01 -16.60
C VAL A 322 5.29 0.96 -16.31
N VAL A 323 4.24 1.36 -15.60
CA VAL A 323 3.08 0.51 -15.30
C VAL A 323 2.47 -0.18 -16.54
N ASP A 324 2.53 0.44 -17.72
CA ASP A 324 1.95 -0.13 -18.94
C ASP A 324 2.61 -1.45 -19.38
N GLN A 325 3.93 -1.61 -19.24
CA GLN A 325 4.56 -2.90 -19.60
C GLN A 325 4.12 -4.03 -18.65
N VAL A 326 3.99 -3.74 -17.35
CA VAL A 326 3.45 -4.70 -16.37
C VAL A 326 2.05 -5.16 -16.79
N ILE A 327 1.21 -4.22 -17.22
CA ILE A 327 -0.14 -4.51 -17.70
C ILE A 327 -0.10 -5.35 -18.98
N ASP A 328 0.81 -5.06 -19.91
CA ASP A 328 0.97 -5.84 -21.13
C ASP A 328 1.32 -7.30 -20.81
N HIS A 329 2.18 -7.56 -19.81
CA HIS A 329 2.45 -8.91 -19.31
C HIS A 329 1.21 -9.59 -18.69
N ILE A 330 0.43 -8.88 -17.88
CA ILE A 330 -0.83 -9.40 -17.30
C ILE A 330 -1.82 -9.80 -18.41
N ILE A 331 -2.01 -8.92 -19.40
CA ILE A 331 -2.93 -9.15 -20.51
C ILE A 331 -2.44 -10.29 -21.39
N TYR A 332 -1.15 -10.33 -21.72
CA TYR A 332 -0.57 -11.38 -22.53
C TYR A 332 -0.75 -12.76 -21.91
N ALA A 333 -0.37 -12.93 -20.63
CA ALA A 333 -0.59 -14.17 -19.91
C ALA A 333 -2.09 -14.52 -19.84
N GLY A 334 -2.94 -13.54 -19.54
CA GLY A 334 -4.38 -13.73 -19.43
C GLY A 334 -5.03 -14.18 -20.75
N GLN A 335 -4.58 -13.66 -21.88
CA GLN A 335 -5.06 -14.06 -23.22
C GLN A 335 -4.56 -15.45 -23.62
N ARG A 336 -3.32 -15.79 -23.26
CA ARG A 336 -2.71 -17.08 -23.61
C ARG A 336 -3.31 -18.23 -22.80
N ILE A 337 -3.20 -18.12 -21.48
CA ILE A 337 -3.52 -19.23 -20.57
C ILE A 337 -4.86 -19.07 -19.85
N GLY A 338 -5.42 -17.86 -19.85
CA GLY A 338 -6.65 -17.52 -19.16
C GLY A 338 -6.36 -16.74 -17.88
N PHE A 339 -7.13 -15.68 -17.61
CA PHE A 339 -6.92 -14.81 -16.44
C PHE A 339 -7.04 -15.51 -15.09
N LYS A 340 -7.66 -16.69 -14.99
CA LYS A 340 -7.66 -17.51 -13.77
C LYS A 340 -6.27 -18.01 -13.34
N HIS A 341 -5.29 -17.95 -14.25
CA HIS A 341 -3.90 -18.36 -14.03
C HIS A 341 -2.95 -17.17 -13.89
N VAL A 342 -3.46 -15.96 -13.75
CA VAL A 342 -2.65 -14.72 -13.65
C VAL A 342 -2.86 -14.08 -12.29
N GLY A 343 -1.76 -13.63 -11.68
CA GLY A 343 -1.74 -12.91 -10.41
C GLY A 343 -0.74 -11.76 -10.44
N ILE A 344 -0.48 -11.17 -9.27
CA ILE A 344 0.51 -10.10 -9.10
C ILE A 344 1.54 -10.50 -8.05
N GLY A 345 2.81 -10.37 -8.42
CA GLY A 345 3.96 -10.77 -7.62
C GLY A 345 5.02 -9.69 -7.64
N SER A 346 4.74 -8.54 -7.02
CA SER A 346 5.44 -7.29 -7.30
C SER A 346 6.96 -7.30 -7.10
N ASP A 347 7.46 -8.12 -6.18
CA ASP A 347 8.87 -8.10 -5.75
C ASP A 347 9.30 -6.76 -5.10
N PHE A 348 8.34 -6.05 -4.50
CA PHE A 348 8.62 -4.86 -3.66
C PHE A 348 9.53 -5.24 -2.49
N ASP A 349 10.43 -4.33 -2.14
CA ASP A 349 11.49 -4.50 -1.13
C ASP A 349 12.55 -5.59 -1.48
N GLY A 350 12.35 -6.38 -2.54
CA GLY A 350 13.37 -7.20 -3.21
C GLY A 350 14.04 -6.48 -4.39
N MET A 351 13.32 -5.57 -5.04
CA MET A 351 13.85 -4.66 -6.06
C MET A 351 14.28 -3.31 -5.48
N LEU A 352 15.36 -2.73 -6.02
CA LEU A 352 15.83 -1.39 -5.62
C LEU A 352 14.85 -0.27 -6.02
N GLU A 353 14.30 -0.36 -7.23
CA GLU A 353 13.39 0.62 -7.81
C GLU A 353 12.33 -0.10 -8.65
N GLY A 354 11.06 0.29 -8.49
CA GLY A 354 9.94 -0.23 -9.28
C GLY A 354 9.69 0.56 -10.57
N PRO A 355 8.78 0.09 -11.44
CA PRO A 355 8.38 0.82 -12.64
C PRO A 355 7.77 2.17 -12.27
N LYS A 356 7.97 3.17 -13.13
CA LYS A 356 7.33 4.48 -12.95
C LYS A 356 5.80 4.32 -12.90
N ASP A 357 5.20 5.04 -11.96
CA ASP A 357 3.77 5.00 -11.62
C ASP A 357 3.31 3.66 -10.99
N LEU A 358 4.25 2.76 -10.66
CA LEU A 358 4.03 1.51 -9.93
C LEU A 358 5.23 1.20 -9.00
N ASP A 359 5.76 2.25 -8.36
CA ASP A 359 7.01 2.25 -7.60
C ASP A 359 6.85 1.87 -6.12
N ASP A 360 5.62 1.78 -5.61
CA ASP A 360 5.34 1.32 -4.25
C ASP A 360 3.95 0.66 -4.10
N VAL A 361 3.69 0.07 -2.92
CA VAL A 361 2.42 -0.60 -2.60
C VAL A 361 1.19 0.32 -2.56
N SER A 362 1.35 1.65 -2.57
CA SER A 362 0.23 2.59 -2.67
C SER A 362 -0.30 2.74 -4.09
N LYS A 363 0.43 2.23 -5.11
CA LYS A 363 0.11 2.38 -6.54
C LYS A 363 -0.83 1.32 -7.10
N TYR A 364 -1.17 0.27 -6.34
CA TYR A 364 -2.13 -0.75 -6.79
C TYR A 364 -3.48 -0.20 -7.31
N PRO A 365 -4.09 0.86 -6.73
CA PRO A 365 -5.28 1.48 -7.31
C PRO A 365 -5.06 2.06 -8.71
N HIS A 366 -3.86 2.59 -9.00
CA HIS A 366 -3.51 3.07 -10.33
C HIS A 366 -3.41 1.93 -11.34
N LEU A 367 -2.77 0.82 -10.95
CA LEU A 367 -2.74 -0.41 -11.74
C LEU A 367 -4.15 -0.94 -12.05
N VAL A 368 -5.03 -0.97 -11.03
CA VAL A 368 -6.44 -1.37 -11.20
C VAL A 368 -7.16 -0.46 -12.19
N GLY A 369 -7.02 0.86 -12.06
CA GLY A 369 -7.61 1.81 -13.01
C GLY A 369 -7.19 1.53 -14.45
N LYS A 370 -5.89 1.36 -14.68
CA LYS A 370 -5.38 1.06 -16.02
C LYS A 370 -5.81 -0.31 -16.54
N LEU A 371 -5.91 -1.35 -15.71
CA LEU A 371 -6.43 -2.66 -16.13
C LEU A 371 -7.90 -2.55 -16.62
N LEU A 372 -8.73 -1.78 -15.92
CA LEU A 372 -10.11 -1.50 -16.32
C LEU A 372 -10.18 -0.69 -17.62
N GLU A 373 -9.31 0.33 -17.77
CA GLU A 373 -9.19 1.12 -19.02
C GLU A 373 -8.79 0.25 -20.22
N ARG A 374 -7.98 -0.79 -19.99
CA ARG A 374 -7.61 -1.80 -21.00
C ARG A 374 -8.72 -2.84 -21.26
N GLY A 375 -9.89 -2.69 -20.65
CA GLY A 375 -11.09 -3.48 -20.95
C GLY A 375 -11.26 -4.75 -20.13
N LEU A 376 -10.45 -4.96 -19.07
CA LEU A 376 -10.69 -6.08 -18.15
C LEU A 376 -11.94 -5.79 -17.30
N SER A 377 -12.74 -6.82 -17.05
CA SER A 377 -13.90 -6.70 -16.16
C SER A 377 -13.46 -6.63 -14.70
N GLY A 378 -14.29 -6.03 -13.85
CA GLY A 378 -14.04 -5.96 -12.40
C GLY A 378 -13.81 -7.33 -11.76
N ASP A 379 -14.52 -8.36 -12.21
CA ASP A 379 -14.36 -9.73 -11.72
C ASP A 379 -12.99 -10.33 -12.10
N VAL A 380 -12.54 -10.11 -13.34
CA VAL A 380 -11.20 -10.54 -13.79
C VAL A 380 -10.13 -9.81 -12.99
N VAL A 381 -10.27 -8.50 -12.78
CA VAL A 381 -9.32 -7.73 -11.98
C VAL A 381 -9.28 -8.25 -10.53
N ALA A 382 -10.43 -8.53 -9.91
CA ALA A 382 -10.49 -9.10 -8.56
C ALA A 382 -9.80 -10.47 -8.46
N GLN A 383 -9.93 -11.32 -9.49
CA GLN A 383 -9.22 -12.60 -9.57
C GLN A 383 -7.69 -12.39 -9.64
N VAL A 384 -7.21 -11.50 -10.51
CA VAL A 384 -5.79 -11.20 -10.69
C VAL A 384 -5.18 -10.57 -9.44
N LEU A 385 -5.91 -9.71 -8.72
CA LEU A 385 -5.43 -9.06 -7.50
C LEU A 385 -5.21 -10.02 -6.32
N GLY A 386 -5.79 -11.22 -6.33
CA GLY A 386 -5.58 -12.18 -5.24
C GLY A 386 -6.55 -13.35 -5.21
N GLY A 387 -7.71 -13.26 -5.88
CA GLY A 387 -8.67 -14.37 -5.92
C GLY A 387 -8.05 -15.68 -6.45
N ASN A 388 -7.17 -15.58 -7.44
CA ASN A 388 -6.47 -16.74 -8.00
C ASN A 388 -5.43 -17.35 -7.04
N VAL A 389 -4.78 -16.54 -6.19
CA VAL A 389 -3.86 -17.04 -5.15
C VAL A 389 -4.63 -17.88 -4.13
N ILE A 390 -5.80 -17.38 -3.69
CA ILE A 390 -6.66 -18.10 -2.74
C ILE A 390 -7.18 -19.41 -3.34
N ARG A 391 -7.55 -19.40 -4.62
CA ARG A 391 -7.94 -20.61 -5.36
C ARG A 391 -6.82 -21.65 -5.34
N VAL A 392 -5.62 -21.27 -5.78
CA VAL A 392 -4.47 -22.20 -5.86
C VAL A 392 -4.12 -22.74 -4.48
N LEU A 393 -4.08 -21.89 -3.44
CA LEU A 393 -3.84 -22.34 -2.07
C LEU A 393 -4.86 -23.39 -1.62
N GLY A 394 -6.15 -23.15 -1.89
CA GLY A 394 -7.22 -24.11 -1.57
C GLY A 394 -7.12 -25.43 -2.33
N GLU A 395 -6.71 -25.39 -3.60
CA GLU A 395 -6.49 -26.59 -4.43
C GLU A 395 -5.28 -27.40 -3.95
N VAL A 396 -4.17 -26.75 -3.60
CA VAL A 396 -2.99 -27.42 -3.01
C VAL A 396 -3.34 -28.11 -1.68
N GLU A 397 -4.09 -27.44 -0.81
CA GLU A 397 -4.57 -28.05 0.43
C GLU A 397 -5.54 -29.21 0.18
N ALA A 398 -6.36 -29.15 -0.88
CA ALA A 398 -7.25 -30.24 -1.26
C ALA A 398 -6.49 -31.49 -1.71
N VAL A 399 -5.49 -31.32 -2.57
CA VAL A 399 -4.62 -32.42 -3.01
C VAL A 399 -3.90 -33.03 -1.82
N SER A 400 -3.35 -32.21 -0.93
CA SER A 400 -2.70 -32.68 0.31
C SER A 400 -3.62 -33.57 1.15
N ARG A 401 -4.88 -33.17 1.35
CA ARG A 401 -5.87 -33.98 2.09
C ARG A 401 -6.17 -35.32 1.42
N GLU A 402 -6.15 -35.37 0.10
CA GLU A 402 -6.42 -36.59 -0.67
C GLU A 402 -5.25 -37.58 -0.56
N ILE A 403 -4.01 -37.11 -0.72
CA ILE A 403 -2.82 -37.98 -0.78
C ILE A 403 -2.17 -38.22 0.59
N THR A 404 -2.52 -37.44 1.62
CA THR A 404 -2.03 -37.67 2.99
C THR A 404 -2.46 -39.06 3.48
N GLY A 405 -1.49 -39.85 3.91
CA GLY A 405 -1.70 -41.24 4.35
C GLY A 405 -1.59 -42.28 3.23
N GLN A 406 -1.51 -41.86 1.96
CA GLN A 406 -1.25 -42.74 0.82
C GLN A 406 0.24 -42.82 0.44
N MET A 407 1.02 -41.81 0.86
CA MET A 407 2.46 -41.71 0.59
C MET A 407 3.27 -41.75 1.89
N PRO A 408 4.41 -42.47 1.92
CA PRO A 408 5.32 -42.43 3.06
C PRO A 408 5.89 -41.02 3.25
N VAL A 409 6.18 -40.67 4.51
CA VAL A 409 6.85 -39.41 4.84
C VAL A 409 8.29 -39.46 4.34
N LEU A 410 8.76 -38.38 3.70
CA LEU A 410 10.16 -38.27 3.30
C LEU A 410 11.08 -38.13 4.53
N SER A 411 11.90 -39.15 4.78
CA SER A 411 12.86 -39.17 5.89
C SER A 411 14.10 -38.34 5.59
N ASP A 412 14.71 -37.78 6.64
CA ASP A 412 16.07 -37.24 6.54
C ASP A 412 17.06 -38.38 6.31
N GLN A 413 18.11 -38.12 5.53
CA GLN A 413 19.22 -39.05 5.45
C GLN A 413 20.11 -38.86 6.69
N VAL A 414 20.30 -39.95 7.43
CA VAL A 414 21.27 -40.01 8.51
C VAL A 414 22.50 -40.67 7.92
N GLU A 415 23.59 -39.91 7.76
CA GLU A 415 24.90 -40.50 7.47
C GLU A 415 25.32 -41.28 8.73
N GLU A 416 25.67 -42.57 8.56
CA GLU A 416 26.18 -43.43 9.63
C GLU A 416 27.62 -43.08 10.06
#